data_AF-A0A4Q4XGD1-F1
#
_entry.id   AF-A0A4Q4XGD1-F1
#
_cell.length_a   1.000
_cell.length_b   1.000
_cell.length_c   1.000
_cell.angle_alpha   90.00
_cell.angle_beta   90.00
_cell.angle_gamma   90.00
#
_symmetry.space_group_name_H-M   'P 1'
#
loop_
_entity.id
_entity.type
_entity.pdbx_description
1 polymer ?
#
loop_
_entity_poly.entity_id
_entity_poly.type
_entity_poly.pdbx_seq_one_letter_code
_entity_poly.pdbx_strand_id
1 'polypeptide(L)'
;MPSHSAQETLIRETSAKAGLDISKAQDRCQFFEAHAEAIATAFFGDMNGDHGERAPLFVGSVKAVVGHSEGTAGLAGLMKASLAVQHGVIPPNLLFEKLSPRVAPFYQNMRITREAEA
;
A
#
# COMPACT_ATOMS: atom_id res chain seq x y z
N MET A 1 17.51 3.53 12.22
CA MET A 1 17.13 2.40 11.36
C MET A 1 15.60 2.33 11.28
N PRO A 2 15.00 1.93 10.14
CA PRO A 2 13.55 1.71 10.06
C PRO A 2 13.12 0.61 11.04
N SER A 3 11.92 0.75 11.62
CA SER A 3 11.34 -0.22 12.54
C SER A 3 10.04 -0.77 11.96
N HIS A 4 9.99 -2.09 11.75
CA HIS A 4 8.84 -2.79 11.21
C HIS A 4 7.62 -2.66 12.13
N SER A 5 7.78 -2.95 13.42
CA SER A 5 6.70 -2.86 14.41
C SER A 5 6.16 -1.44 14.57
N ALA A 6 7.03 -0.43 14.52
CA ALA A 6 6.59 0.97 14.60
C ALA A 6 5.76 1.39 13.37
N GLN A 7 6.14 0.94 12.17
CA GLN A 7 5.37 1.19 10.95
C GLN A 7 4.01 0.50 10.99
N GLU A 8 3.96 -0.75 11.44
CA GLU A 8 2.70 -1.48 11.61
C GLU A 8 1.77 -0.75 12.59
N THR A 9 2.26 -0.41 13.79
CA THR A 9 1.49 0.32 14.79
C THR A 9 0.96 1.64 14.23
N LEU A 10 1.80 2.39 13.51
CA LEU A 10 1.40 3.66 12.91
C LEU A 10 0.25 3.49 11.90
N ILE A 11 0.31 2.45 11.05
CA ILE A 11 -0.76 2.16 10.08
C ILE A 11 -2.08 1.86 10.80
N ARG A 12 -2.03 0.99 11.83
CA ARG A 12 -3.21 0.62 12.62
C ARG A 12 -3.82 1.82 13.34
N GLU A 13 -3.00 2.60 14.03
CA GLU A 13 -3.44 3.78 14.78
C GLU A 13 -4.01 4.87 13.86
N THR A 14 -3.38 5.11 12.70
CA THR A 14 -3.85 6.13 11.75
C THR A 14 -5.22 5.75 11.18
N SER A 15 -5.40 4.47 10.86
CA SER A 15 -6.69 3.96 10.38
C SER A 15 -7.78 4.06 11.45
N ALA A 16 -7.46 3.67 12.69
CA ALA A 16 -8.39 3.80 13.81
C ALA A 16 -8.76 5.26 14.12
N LYS A 17 -7.80 6.19 14.04
CA LYS A 17 -8.04 7.64 14.18
C LYS A 17 -8.95 8.20 13.07
N ALA A 18 -8.92 7.58 11.89
CA ALA A 18 -9.84 7.89 10.79
C ALA A 18 -11.22 7.21 10.94
N GLY A 19 -11.46 6.45 12.02
CA GLY A 19 -12.69 5.72 12.25
C GLY A 19 -12.81 4.42 11.45
N LEU A 20 -11.72 3.93 10.86
CA LEU A 20 -11.68 2.73 10.04
C LEU A 20 -11.16 1.53 10.83
N ASP A 21 -11.84 0.40 10.73
CA ASP A 21 -11.40 -0.88 11.28
C ASP A 21 -10.82 -1.76 10.18
N ILE A 22 -9.49 -1.72 10.02
CA ILE A 22 -8.80 -2.47 8.95
C ILE A 22 -8.94 -4.01 9.07
N SER A 23 -9.46 -4.55 10.17
CA SER A 23 -9.80 -5.97 10.24
C SER A 23 -11.02 -6.31 9.37
N LYS A 24 -11.89 -5.31 9.13
CA LYS A 24 -13.06 -5.39 8.26
C LYS A 24 -12.69 -5.00 6.83
N ALA A 25 -13.03 -5.85 5.86
CA ALA A 25 -12.66 -5.61 4.48
C ALA A 25 -13.27 -4.32 3.90
N GLN A 26 -14.49 -3.96 4.31
CA GLN A 26 -15.17 -2.76 3.84
C GLN A 26 -14.51 -1.44 4.29
N ASP A 27 -13.73 -1.48 5.37
CA ASP A 27 -13.07 -0.29 5.94
C ASP A 27 -11.60 -0.18 5.46
N ARG A 28 -11.10 -1.18 4.71
CA ARG A 28 -9.75 -1.15 4.16
C ARG A 28 -9.70 -0.22 2.96
N CYS A 29 -8.58 0.50 2.83
CA CYS A 29 -8.27 1.19 1.59
C CYS A 29 -8.04 0.16 0.47
N GLN A 30 -8.42 0.52 -0.75
CA GLN A 30 -8.13 -0.26 -1.95
C GLN A 30 -6.69 -0.01 -2.44
N PHE A 31 -6.12 1.16 -2.13
CA PHE A 31 -4.78 1.55 -2.55
C PHE A 31 -3.95 2.11 -1.39
N PHE A 32 -2.70 1.69 -1.29
CA PHE A 32 -1.72 2.19 -0.32
C PHE A 32 -0.47 2.74 -1.03
N GLU A 33 -0.18 4.02 -0.81
CA GLU A 33 0.94 4.74 -1.45
C GLU A 33 2.25 4.56 -0.65
N ALA A 34 2.75 3.32 -0.62
CA ALA A 34 4.10 2.97 -0.17
C ALA A 34 4.47 1.54 -0.58
N HIS A 35 5.76 1.22 -0.47
CA HIS A 35 6.25 -0.16 -0.44
C HIS A 35 6.90 -0.40 0.93
N ALA A 36 6.27 -1.22 1.77
CA ALA A 36 6.84 -1.63 3.06
C ALA A 36 6.30 -3.00 3.48
N GLU A 37 7.17 -3.83 4.06
CA GLU A 37 6.82 -5.16 4.58
C GLU A 37 5.75 -5.06 5.67
N ALA A 38 5.81 -4.01 6.49
CA ALA A 38 4.87 -3.73 7.57
C ALA A 38 3.41 -3.51 7.09
N ILE A 39 3.18 -3.24 5.79
CA ILE A 39 1.82 -3.16 5.24
C ILE A 39 1.16 -4.55 5.30
N ALA A 40 1.91 -5.60 4.99
CA ALA A 40 1.38 -6.96 5.01
C ALA A 40 0.88 -7.33 6.41
N THR A 41 1.72 -7.14 7.43
CA THR A 41 1.34 -7.47 8.81
C THR A 41 0.25 -6.54 9.33
N ALA A 42 0.29 -5.24 9.00
CA ALA A 42 -0.75 -4.29 9.40
C ALA A 42 -2.15 -4.70 8.91
N PHE A 43 -2.30 -5.05 7.63
CA PHE A 43 -3.62 -5.36 7.06
C PHE A 43 -4.04 -6.82 7.19
N PHE A 44 -3.10 -7.75 7.24
CA PHE A 44 -3.36 -9.19 7.12
C PHE A 44 -2.81 -10.03 8.29
N GLY A 45 -2.00 -9.43 9.17
CA GLY A 45 -1.36 -10.13 10.29
C GLY A 45 -0.23 -11.08 9.84
N ASP A 46 0.23 -11.93 10.77
CA ASP A 46 1.26 -12.95 10.51
C ASP A 46 0.71 -14.18 9.76
N MET A 47 -0.60 -14.25 9.55
CA MET A 47 -1.27 -15.41 8.99
C MET A 47 -1.27 -15.34 7.47
N ASN A 48 -0.49 -16.22 6.84
CA ASN A 48 -0.64 -16.66 5.45
C ASN A 48 -1.95 -17.45 5.25
N GLY A 49 -3.07 -16.89 5.71
CA GLY A 49 -4.40 -17.43 5.42
C GLY A 49 -4.83 -16.95 4.04
N ASP A 50 -5.32 -17.86 3.22
CA ASP A 50 -6.07 -17.52 2.02
C ASP A 50 -7.25 -16.63 2.46
N HIS A 51 -7.19 -15.34 2.11
CA HIS A 51 -8.26 -14.40 2.40
C HIS A 51 -9.46 -14.55 1.44
N GLY A 52 -9.49 -15.63 0.64
CA GLY A 52 -10.59 -15.97 -0.26
C GLY A 52 -10.80 -14.88 -1.31
N GLU A 53 -11.98 -14.87 -1.93
CA GLU A 53 -12.44 -14.01 -3.05
C GLU A 53 -12.34 -12.48 -2.85
N ARG A 54 -11.57 -11.99 -1.88
CA ARG A 54 -11.35 -10.56 -1.65
C ARG A 54 -10.36 -9.99 -2.65
N ALA A 55 -10.68 -8.80 -3.15
CA ALA A 55 -9.77 -8.02 -3.99
C ALA A 55 -8.44 -7.74 -3.24
N PRO A 56 -7.29 -7.81 -3.92
CA PRO A 56 -5.99 -7.52 -3.31
C PRO A 56 -5.90 -6.06 -2.87
N LEU A 57 -5.06 -5.78 -1.87
CA LEU A 57 -4.66 -4.41 -1.57
C LEU A 57 -3.68 -3.93 -2.63
N PHE A 58 -4.04 -2.90 -3.40
CA PHE A 58 -3.11 -2.33 -4.35
C PHE A 58 -2.07 -1.48 -3.65
N VAL A 59 -0.81 -1.59 -4.06
CA VAL A 59 0.29 -0.80 -3.51
C VAL A 59 1.17 -0.23 -4.60
N GLY A 60 1.76 0.93 -4.33
CA GLY A 60 2.66 1.58 -5.27
C GLY A 60 3.41 2.75 -4.64
N SER A 61 4.33 3.34 -5.40
CA SER A 61 5.02 4.55 -4.96
C SER A 61 5.36 5.49 -6.12
N VAL A 62 5.01 6.76 -5.95
CA VAL A 62 5.35 7.88 -6.85
C VAL A 62 6.86 8.04 -7.01
N LYS A 63 7.67 7.53 -6.06
CA LYS A 63 9.13 7.61 -6.08
C LYS A 63 9.74 6.92 -7.29
N ALA A 64 9.05 5.97 -7.90
CA ALA A 64 9.46 5.35 -9.15
C ALA A 64 9.51 6.35 -10.32
N VAL A 65 8.74 7.45 -10.24
CA VAL A 65 8.62 8.46 -11.30
C VAL A 65 9.42 9.71 -10.97
N VAL A 66 9.26 10.23 -9.75
CA VAL A 66 9.81 11.54 -9.35
C VAL A 66 11.07 11.45 -8.48
N GLY A 67 11.54 10.23 -8.21
CA GLY A 67 12.65 9.97 -7.29
C GLY A 67 12.27 10.17 -5.82
N HIS A 68 13.27 10.10 -4.94
CA HIS A 68 13.08 10.36 -3.51
C HIS A 68 13.21 11.86 -3.23
N SER A 69 12.09 12.57 -3.20
CA SER A 69 12.06 14.03 -3.05
C SER A 69 12.21 14.53 -1.59
N GLU A 70 12.88 13.73 -0.76
CA GLU A 70 13.20 14.01 0.65
C GLU A 70 12.01 14.56 1.46
N GLY A 71 12.12 15.78 2.00
CA GLY A 71 11.08 16.41 2.81
C GLY A 71 9.73 16.59 2.09
N THR A 72 9.70 16.48 0.76
CA THR A 72 8.47 16.57 -0.04
C THR A 72 7.91 15.21 -0.45
N ALA A 73 8.55 14.10 -0.09
CA ALA A 73 8.13 12.76 -0.51
C ALA A 73 6.70 12.42 -0.03
N GLY A 74 6.29 12.95 1.13
CA GLY A 74 4.93 12.80 1.64
C GLY A 74 3.89 13.56 0.80
N LEU A 75 4.20 14.80 0.40
CA LEU A 75 3.32 15.61 -0.44
C LEU A 75 3.14 15.00 -1.83
N ALA A 76 4.21 14.49 -2.43
CA ALA A 76 4.13 13.81 -3.72
C ALA A 76 3.22 12.57 -3.66
N GLY A 77 3.33 11.77 -2.59
CA GLY A 77 2.44 10.63 -2.36
C GLY A 77 0.99 11.03 -2.14
N LEU A 78 0.74 12.06 -1.32
CA LEU A 78 -0.59 12.59 -1.06
C LEU A 78 -1.26 13.10 -2.34
N MET A 79 -0.52 13.84 -3.19
CA MET A 79 -1.02 14.30 -4.48
C MET A 79 -1.42 13.13 -5.39
N LYS A 80 -0.58 12.09 -5.49
CA LYS A 80 -0.89 10.89 -6.27
C LYS A 80 -2.15 10.18 -5.76
N ALA A 81 -2.26 9.98 -4.44
CA ALA A 81 -3.43 9.35 -3.83
C ALA A 81 -4.71 10.17 -4.04
N SER A 82 -4.64 11.50 -3.91
CA SER A 82 -5.76 12.39 -4.17
C SER A 82 -6.21 12.32 -5.64
N LEU A 83 -5.27 12.31 -6.59
CA LEU A 83 -5.58 12.19 -8.01
C LEU A 83 -6.18 10.81 -8.34
N ALA A 84 -5.70 9.74 -7.70
CA ALA A 84 -6.27 8.40 -7.85
C ALA A 84 -7.77 8.38 -7.47
N VAL A 85 -8.12 8.98 -6.32
CA VAL A 85 -9.52 9.12 -5.89
C VAL A 85 -10.31 10.02 -6.84
N GLN A 86 -9.75 11.17 -7.23
CA GLN A 86 -10.41 12.12 -8.13
C GLN A 86 -10.77 11.49 -9.49
N HIS A 87 -9.90 10.63 -10.01
CA HIS A 87 -10.10 9.98 -11.30
C HIS A 87 -10.76 8.61 -11.18
N GLY A 88 -11.00 8.09 -9.97
CA GLY A 88 -11.56 6.76 -9.75
C GLY A 88 -10.70 5.64 -10.34
N VAL A 89 -9.38 5.79 -10.29
CA VAL A 89 -8.42 4.87 -10.92
C VAL A 89 -7.21 4.68 -10.01
N ILE A 90 -6.75 3.45 -9.88
CA ILE A 90 -5.47 3.11 -9.24
C ILE A 90 -4.36 3.28 -10.27
N PRO A 91 -3.42 4.23 -10.07
CA PRO A 91 -2.40 4.52 -11.06
C PRO A 91 -1.37 3.38 -11.17
N PRO A 92 -0.83 3.14 -12.39
CA PRO A 92 0.24 2.17 -12.58
C PRO A 92 1.51 2.57 -11.83
N ASN A 93 2.23 1.57 -11.33
CA ASN A 93 3.57 1.77 -10.78
C ASN A 93 4.60 1.65 -11.92
N LEU A 94 4.95 2.79 -12.51
CA LEU A 94 5.88 2.84 -13.65
C LEU A 94 7.27 2.26 -13.30
N LEU A 95 7.98 1.77 -14.32
CA LEU A 95 9.31 1.15 -14.21
C LEU A 95 9.37 -0.13 -13.35
N PHE A 96 8.22 -0.72 -13.02
CA PHE A 96 8.14 -1.98 -12.28
C PHE A 96 8.03 -3.18 -13.23
N GLU A 97 9.09 -3.99 -13.27
CA GLU A 97 9.15 -5.18 -14.12
C GLU A 97 9.08 -6.51 -13.38
N LYS A 98 9.63 -6.59 -12.18
CA LYS A 98 9.67 -7.85 -11.42
C LYS A 98 9.76 -7.56 -9.93
N LEU A 99 8.93 -8.25 -9.16
CA LEU A 99 9.02 -8.21 -7.71
C LEU A 99 10.31 -8.90 -7.24
N SER A 100 11.03 -8.26 -6.33
CA SER A 100 12.23 -8.87 -5.73
C SER A 100 11.84 -10.12 -4.92
N PRO A 101 12.55 -11.25 -5.06
CA PRO A 101 12.30 -12.46 -4.27
C PRO A 101 12.36 -12.22 -2.76
N ARG A 102 13.13 -11.23 -2.31
CA ARG A 102 13.27 -10.88 -0.90
C ARG A 102 11.96 -10.41 -0.28
N VAL A 103 11.15 -9.68 -1.05
CA VAL A 103 9.89 -9.09 -0.55
C VAL A 103 8.66 -9.88 -0.98
N ALA A 104 8.80 -10.82 -1.93
CA ALA A 104 7.70 -11.63 -2.44
C ALA A 104 6.81 -12.29 -1.37
N PRO A 105 7.34 -12.81 -0.24
CA PRO A 105 6.51 -13.38 0.82
C PRO A 105 5.47 -12.42 1.39
N PHE A 106 5.72 -11.11 1.37
CA PHE A 106 4.82 -10.09 1.91
C PHE A 106 3.72 -9.65 0.93
N TYR A 107 3.81 -10.04 -0.35
CA TYR A 107 2.89 -9.57 -1.41
C TYR A 107 1.81 -10.61 -1.77
N GLN A 108 1.53 -11.59 -0.91
CA GLN A 108 0.50 -12.60 -1.19
C GLN A 108 -0.89 -11.98 -1.36
N ASN A 109 -1.23 -11.00 -0.51
CA ASN A 109 -2.51 -10.29 -0.52
C ASN A 109 -2.41 -8.85 -1.04
N MET A 110 -1.26 -8.50 -1.66
CA MET A 110 -1.00 -7.17 -2.20
C MET A 110 -0.63 -7.24 -3.67
N ARG A 111 -1.02 -6.22 -4.44
CA ARG A 111 -0.74 -6.17 -5.88
C ARG A 111 -0.11 -4.84 -6.28
N ILE A 112 1.00 -4.92 -7.01
CA ILE A 112 1.57 -3.77 -7.73
C ILE A 112 1.02 -3.85 -9.16
N THR A 113 0.27 -2.83 -9.58
CA THR A 113 -0.27 -2.79 -10.94
C THR A 113 0.69 -2.09 -11.91
N ARG A 114 0.75 -2.61 -13.14
CA ARG A 114 1.50 -2.03 -14.27
C ARG A 114 0.62 -1.18 -15.18
N GLU A 115 -0.68 -1.35 -15.08
CA GLU A 115 -1.69 -0.64 -15.85
C GLU A 115 -2.67 0.06 -14.89
N ALA A 116 -3.42 1.01 -15.41
CA ALA A 116 -4.47 1.65 -14.64
C ALA A 116 -5.58 0.62 -14.32
N GLU A 117 -5.96 0.52 -13.05
CA GLU A 117 -7.07 -0.36 -12.60
C GLU A 117 -8.24 0.53 -12.16
N ALA A 118 -9.45 0.22 -12.61
CA ALA A 118 -10.69 0.96 -12.31
C ALA A 118 -11.45 0.36 -11.12
#